data_AF-A0A6J0K0U8-F1
#
_entry.id   AF-A0A6J0K0U8-F1
#
_cell.length_a   1.000
_cell.length_b   1.000
_cell.length_c   1.000
_cell.angle_alpha   90.00
_cell.angle_beta   90.00
_cell.angle_gamma   90.00
#
_symmetry.space_group_name_H-M   'P 1'
#
loop_
_entity.id
_entity.type
_entity.pdbx_description
1 polymer ?
#
loop_
_entity_poly.entity_id
_entity_poly.type
_entity_poly.pdbx_seq_one_letter_code
_entity_poly.pdbx_strand_id
1 'polypeptide(L)'
;MYIFLQSFSKYNAQAASALQEERKKPTHQDDDEYADMDWDNLGFGLTPADYMYVMKCSKDGEFTKGELSRFGNIQLSPSAGVLNYGQGVYEGTKAQRKENGKLLLFRPDQNAVRMQIGAERMLMPSPSVDQFVDAVKQIASANKRWVPPPGKGSLYIRPLLMGSGPILGLAPAPEYTFIVYASPVGNYFKEGVADLNLYVEEEYVRAAPGGAGGVKSITNYAPVLKALRRAKSRGFSDILYLDAVKKKYLEEASSCNVFVVKGRTISTPATSGTILEGITRKSVMEIASDQGYQVVEKAVHVDEVMNADEVFCTGTAVGVAPVGTITYQDKRVGYETGDESVCQKLRSVLVGLQTGTIEDTKGWITCIN
;
A
#
# COMPACT_ATOMS: atom_id res chain seq x y z
N MET A 1 13.36 -7.60 -57.94
CA MET A 1 12.97 -6.35 -57.24
C MET A 1 11.56 -5.99 -57.68
N TYR A 2 10.59 -6.75 -57.17
CA TYR A 2 9.13 -6.61 -57.23
C TYR A 2 8.60 -7.85 -56.50
N ILE A 3 7.42 -7.75 -55.88
CA ILE A 3 6.74 -8.74 -55.01
C ILE A 3 7.03 -8.54 -53.51
N PHE A 4 6.20 -7.71 -52.87
CA PHE A 4 5.46 -8.00 -51.63
C PHE A 4 4.71 -6.71 -51.20
N LEU A 5 3.68 -6.34 -51.97
CA LEU A 5 2.70 -5.30 -51.63
C LEU A 5 1.32 -5.94 -51.78
N GLN A 6 0.87 -6.68 -50.75
CA GLN A 6 -0.52 -7.09 -50.54
C GLN A 6 -0.63 -7.90 -49.23
N SER A 7 -0.63 -7.23 -48.06
CA SER A 7 -1.06 -7.87 -46.80
C SER A 7 -1.37 -6.92 -45.62
N PHE A 8 -1.47 -5.60 -45.80
CA PHE A 8 -1.64 -4.67 -44.66
C PHE A 8 -2.95 -3.85 -44.66
N SER A 9 -3.98 -4.29 -45.40
CA SER A 9 -5.27 -3.57 -45.48
C SER A 9 -6.45 -4.29 -44.83
N LYS A 10 -6.26 -5.44 -44.16
CA LYS A 10 -7.39 -6.23 -43.59
C LYS A 10 -7.45 -6.35 -42.05
N TYR A 11 -6.51 -5.75 -41.31
CA TYR A 11 -6.56 -5.78 -39.84
C TYR A 11 -7.04 -4.48 -39.17
N ASN A 12 -7.27 -3.40 -39.92
CA ASN A 12 -7.71 -2.10 -39.36
C ASN A 12 -9.21 -1.81 -39.49
N ALA A 13 -10.03 -2.76 -39.94
CA ALA A 13 -11.48 -2.58 -40.09
C ALA A 13 -12.33 -3.37 -39.09
N GLN A 14 -11.76 -4.31 -38.33
CA GLN A 14 -12.50 -5.09 -37.31
C GLN A 14 -12.25 -4.65 -35.86
N ALA A 15 -11.25 -3.78 -35.61
CA ALA A 15 -11.02 -3.22 -34.28
C ALA A 15 -11.80 -1.92 -34.00
N ALA A 16 -12.46 -1.36 -35.02
CA ALA A 16 -13.20 -0.09 -34.90
C ALA A 16 -14.73 -0.26 -34.78
N SER A 17 -15.29 -1.47 -34.92
CA SER A 17 -16.74 -1.71 -34.80
C SER A 17 -17.16 -2.44 -33.51
N ALA A 18 -16.24 -2.70 -32.58
CA ALA A 18 -16.53 -3.31 -31.27
C ALA A 18 -16.64 -2.27 -30.14
N LEU A 19 -16.66 -0.97 -30.45
CA LEU A 19 -16.71 0.13 -29.47
C LEU A 19 -17.98 1.00 -29.58
N GLN A 20 -19.07 0.41 -30.06
CA GLN A 20 -20.41 0.97 -29.89
C GLN A 20 -21.31 -0.08 -29.22
N GLU A 21 -20.94 -0.50 -28.00
CA GLU A 21 -21.99 -0.90 -27.07
C GLU A 21 -22.73 0.38 -26.65
N GLU A 22 -24.03 0.39 -26.94
CA GLU A 22 -24.96 1.42 -26.48
C GLU A 22 -24.74 1.66 -24.98
N ARG A 23 -24.28 2.87 -24.63
CA ARG A 23 -24.33 3.35 -23.25
C ARG A 23 -25.79 3.33 -22.80
N LYS A 24 -26.21 2.24 -22.17
CA LYS A 24 -27.41 2.23 -21.32
C LYS A 24 -27.24 3.39 -20.34
N LYS A 25 -28.20 4.33 -20.37
CA LYS A 25 -28.34 5.32 -19.30
C LYS A 25 -28.38 4.53 -17.98
N PRO A 26 -27.55 4.86 -16.97
CA PRO A 26 -27.68 4.21 -15.69
C PRO A 26 -29.08 4.53 -15.16
N THR A 27 -29.91 3.50 -15.02
CA THR A 27 -31.03 3.53 -14.09
C THR A 27 -30.46 3.95 -12.74
N HIS A 28 -31.07 4.92 -12.08
CA HIS A 28 -30.74 5.28 -10.69
C HIS A 28 -30.74 4.00 -9.85
N GLN A 29 -29.57 3.42 -9.63
CA GLN A 29 -29.36 2.38 -8.63
C GLN A 29 -29.19 3.11 -7.32
N ASP A 30 -29.93 2.66 -6.32
CA ASP A 30 -29.87 3.23 -4.98
C ASP A 30 -28.42 3.15 -4.47
N ASP A 31 -27.86 4.27 -3.98
CA ASP A 31 -26.47 4.34 -3.53
C ASP A 31 -26.21 3.45 -2.28
N ASP A 32 -27.28 2.92 -1.68
CA ASP A 32 -27.26 1.99 -0.55
C ASP A 32 -27.21 0.50 -0.93
N GLU A 33 -27.38 0.14 -2.20
CA GLU A 33 -27.25 -1.26 -2.65
C GLU A 33 -25.79 -1.61 -2.93
N TYR A 34 -25.32 -2.77 -2.45
CA TYR A 34 -23.95 -3.23 -2.71
C TYR A 34 -23.66 -3.32 -4.21
N ALA A 35 -22.41 -3.07 -4.61
CA ALA A 35 -21.99 -3.36 -5.97
C ALA A 35 -22.21 -4.87 -6.29
N ASP A 36 -22.64 -5.16 -7.51
CA ASP A 36 -22.78 -6.52 -8.01
C ASP A 36 -21.38 -7.11 -8.24
N MET A 37 -20.89 -7.85 -7.25
CA MET A 37 -19.53 -8.38 -7.20
C MET A 37 -19.46 -9.70 -6.43
N ASP A 38 -18.53 -10.55 -6.84
CA ASP A 38 -18.12 -11.71 -6.05
C ASP A 38 -17.17 -11.28 -4.92
N TRP A 39 -17.77 -10.90 -3.78
CA TRP A 39 -17.06 -10.47 -2.58
C TRP A 39 -16.16 -11.59 -1.99
N ASP A 40 -16.48 -12.85 -2.27
CA ASP A 40 -15.75 -14.02 -1.77
C ASP A 40 -14.48 -14.33 -2.58
N ASN A 41 -14.34 -13.78 -3.79
CA ASN A 41 -13.16 -13.97 -4.63
C ASN A 41 -12.44 -12.66 -4.99
N LEU A 42 -12.52 -11.65 -4.12
CA LEU A 42 -11.71 -10.44 -4.26
C LEU A 42 -10.21 -10.71 -4.05
N GLY A 43 -9.39 -10.28 -5.01
CA GLY A 43 -7.94 -10.19 -4.90
C GLY A 43 -7.46 -8.80 -4.48
N PHE A 44 -6.17 -8.53 -4.68
CA PHE A 44 -5.55 -7.21 -4.56
C PHE A 44 -5.28 -6.62 -5.96
N GLY A 45 -6.33 -6.51 -6.76
CA GLY A 45 -6.32 -5.94 -8.11
C GLY A 45 -7.09 -4.63 -8.17
N LEU A 46 -6.87 -3.85 -9.23
CA LEU A 46 -7.67 -2.65 -9.46
C LEU A 46 -9.04 -3.04 -9.99
N THR A 47 -10.07 -2.83 -9.17
CA THR A 47 -11.46 -2.70 -9.60
C THR A 47 -11.85 -1.25 -9.34
N PRO A 48 -11.94 -0.39 -10.36
CA PRO A 48 -12.22 1.02 -10.13
C PRO A 48 -13.58 1.22 -9.46
N ALA A 49 -13.60 1.92 -8.33
CA ALA A 49 -14.85 2.42 -7.76
C ALA A 49 -15.39 3.60 -8.58
N ASP A 50 -16.61 4.05 -8.29
CA ASP A 50 -17.34 5.03 -9.09
C ASP A 50 -16.72 6.44 -9.10
N TYR A 51 -16.12 6.84 -7.98
CA TYR A 51 -15.65 8.21 -7.74
C TYR A 51 -14.18 8.28 -7.35
N MET A 52 -13.52 9.34 -7.81
CA MET A 52 -12.21 9.80 -7.37
C MET A 52 -12.28 11.26 -6.88
N TYR A 53 -11.37 11.65 -6.01
CA TYR A 53 -11.27 13.00 -5.46
C TYR A 53 -10.03 13.66 -6.04
N VAL A 54 -10.13 14.93 -6.43
CA VAL A 54 -9.02 15.69 -7.00
C VAL A 54 -8.90 17.04 -6.31
N MET A 55 -7.69 17.42 -5.97
CA MET A 55 -7.33 18.71 -5.40
C MET A 55 -6.04 19.19 -6.08
N LYS A 56 -5.95 20.48 -6.40
CA LYS A 56 -4.80 21.06 -7.11
C LYS A 56 -4.09 22.06 -6.21
N CYS A 57 -2.80 22.22 -6.43
CA CYS A 57 -1.98 23.22 -5.76
C CYS A 57 -1.22 24.01 -6.83
N SER A 58 -1.34 25.33 -6.78
CA SER A 58 -0.54 26.24 -7.61
C SER A 58 0.85 26.43 -7.00
N LYS A 59 1.66 27.29 -7.64
CA LYS A 59 3.02 27.64 -7.20
C LYS A 59 3.06 28.22 -5.78
N ASP A 60 1.95 28.78 -5.29
CA ASP A 60 1.87 29.44 -3.99
C ASP A 60 1.80 28.45 -2.81
N GLY A 61 1.70 27.14 -3.09
CA GLY A 61 1.71 26.08 -2.08
C GLY A 61 0.35 25.82 -1.44
N GLU A 62 -0.67 26.59 -1.79
CA GLU A 62 -2.03 26.40 -1.27
C GLU A 62 -2.83 25.44 -2.15
N PHE A 63 -3.42 24.43 -1.51
CA PHE A 63 -4.34 23.50 -2.16
C PHE A 63 -5.73 24.12 -2.29
N THR A 64 -6.31 24.03 -3.48
CA THR A 64 -7.69 24.46 -3.75
C THR A 64 -8.68 23.62 -2.95
N LYS A 65 -9.96 24.04 -2.91
CA LYS A 65 -11.02 23.11 -2.55
C LYS A 65 -10.99 21.93 -3.53
N GLY A 66 -11.01 20.71 -3.01
CA GLY A 66 -11.06 19.52 -3.87
C GLY A 66 -12.48 19.13 -4.23
N GLU A 67 -12.59 18.26 -5.23
CA GLU A 67 -13.84 17.91 -5.88
C GLU A 67 -13.93 16.40 -6.10
N LEU A 68 -15.12 15.83 -5.87
CA LEU A 68 -15.46 14.48 -6.30
C LEU A 68 -15.77 14.49 -7.79
N SER A 69 -15.22 13.52 -8.51
CA SER A 69 -15.44 13.31 -9.93
C SER A 69 -15.62 11.82 -10.20
N ARG A 70 -16.23 11.46 -11.33
CA ARG A 70 -16.27 10.05 -11.76
C ARG A 70 -14.85 9.55 -11.98
N PHE A 71 -14.57 8.31 -11.56
CA PHE A 71 -13.28 7.68 -11.81
C PHE A 71 -12.97 7.72 -13.32
N GLY A 72 -11.73 8.08 -13.65
CA GLY A 72 -11.29 8.15 -15.03
C GLY A 72 -9.79 8.40 -15.14
N ASN A 73 -9.29 8.27 -16.38
CA ASN A 73 -7.90 8.58 -16.67
C ASN A 73 -7.61 10.06 -16.42
N ILE A 74 -6.41 10.35 -15.92
CA ILE A 74 -5.91 11.71 -15.74
C ILE A 74 -5.16 12.18 -16.99
N GLN A 75 -5.27 13.47 -17.29
CA GLN A 75 -4.47 14.11 -18.34
C GLN A 75 -3.27 14.79 -17.70
N LEU A 76 -2.07 14.53 -18.23
CA LEU A 76 -0.83 15.14 -17.78
C LEU A 76 -0.04 15.64 -19.00
N SER A 77 0.68 16.75 -18.82
CA SER A 77 1.71 17.13 -19.79
C SER A 77 2.74 16.00 -19.89
N PRO A 78 3.24 15.64 -21.09
CA PRO A 78 4.37 14.74 -21.23
C PRO A 78 5.62 15.22 -20.47
N SER A 79 5.75 16.54 -20.27
CA SER A 79 6.83 17.15 -19.47
C SER A 79 6.52 17.27 -17.97
N ALA A 80 5.47 16.63 -17.46
CA ALA A 80 5.17 16.66 -16.03
C ALA A 80 6.34 16.10 -15.20
N GLY A 81 6.68 16.76 -14.10
CA GLY A 81 7.80 16.36 -13.23
C GLY A 81 7.69 14.93 -12.72
N VAL A 82 6.48 14.47 -12.41
CA VAL A 82 6.21 13.09 -11.98
C VAL A 82 6.58 12.05 -13.03
N LEU A 83 6.38 12.34 -14.33
CA LEU A 83 6.62 11.40 -15.42
C LEU A 83 8.12 11.27 -15.77
N ASN A 84 8.88 12.35 -15.60
CA ASN A 84 10.26 12.42 -16.08
C ASN A 84 11.30 12.27 -14.95
N TYR A 85 10.99 12.78 -13.75
CA TYR A 85 11.92 12.84 -12.62
C TYR A 85 11.39 12.16 -11.35
N GLY A 86 10.22 11.52 -11.42
CA GLY A 86 9.68 10.73 -10.32
C GLY A 86 9.26 11.54 -9.09
N GLN A 87 8.98 12.84 -9.24
CA GLN A 87 8.55 13.71 -8.12
C GLN A 87 7.10 13.37 -7.72
N GLY A 88 6.93 12.32 -6.93
CA GLY A 88 5.63 11.90 -6.44
C GLY A 88 5.71 10.96 -5.23
N VAL A 89 4.71 11.11 -4.35
CA VAL A 89 4.52 10.27 -3.17
C VAL A 89 3.08 9.73 -3.16
N TYR A 90 2.86 8.63 -2.45
CA TYR A 90 1.53 8.05 -2.36
C TYR A 90 1.29 7.44 -0.98
N GLU A 91 0.02 7.20 -0.67
CA GLU A 91 -0.42 6.57 0.56
C GLU A 91 -1.29 5.36 0.33
N GLY A 92 -1.58 4.63 1.41
CA GLY A 92 -2.49 3.50 1.37
C GLY A 92 -3.19 3.31 2.69
N THR A 93 -4.51 3.44 2.67
CA THR A 93 -5.38 3.18 3.83
C THR A 93 -6.58 2.34 3.41
N LYS A 94 -7.42 1.95 4.36
CA LYS A 94 -8.58 1.08 4.15
C LYS A 94 -9.79 1.66 4.86
N ALA A 95 -10.93 1.63 4.19
CA ALA A 95 -12.24 1.75 4.82
C ALA A 95 -12.85 0.36 5.05
N GLN A 96 -13.34 0.14 6.26
CA GLN A 96 -13.97 -1.09 6.71
C GLN A 96 -15.44 -0.84 7.01
N ARG A 97 -16.30 -1.84 6.75
CA ARG A 97 -17.72 -1.77 7.09
C ARG A 97 -18.01 -2.53 8.38
N LYS A 98 -18.72 -1.89 9.30
CA LYS A 98 -19.30 -2.55 10.48
C LYS A 98 -20.60 -3.27 10.13
N GLU A 99 -21.00 -4.21 10.99
CA GLU A 99 -22.32 -4.88 10.92
C GLU A 99 -23.50 -3.90 10.87
N ASN A 100 -23.40 -2.75 11.54
CA ASN A 100 -24.43 -1.71 11.52
C ASN A 100 -24.35 -0.75 10.31
N GLY A 101 -23.54 -1.09 9.30
CA GLY A 101 -23.39 -0.33 8.06
C GLY A 101 -22.45 0.87 8.13
N LYS A 102 -22.02 1.31 9.32
CA LYS A 102 -21.06 2.42 9.48
C LYS A 102 -19.69 2.07 8.89
N LEU A 103 -19.00 3.09 8.36
CA LEU A 103 -17.66 2.93 7.82
C LEU A 103 -16.60 3.42 8.80
N LEU A 104 -15.49 2.70 8.88
CA LEU A 104 -14.34 2.98 9.74
C LEU A 104 -13.08 3.17 8.91
N LEU A 105 -12.27 4.15 9.28
CA LEU A 105 -10.91 4.36 8.78
C LEU A 105 -9.91 4.10 9.91
N PHE A 106 -8.80 3.46 9.59
CA PHE A 106 -7.73 3.18 10.55
C PHE A 106 -6.56 4.15 10.38
N ARG A 107 -6.32 4.97 11.42
CA ARG A 107 -5.24 5.96 11.54
C ARG A 107 -5.01 6.82 10.27
N PRO A 108 -6.08 7.39 9.64
CA PRO A 108 -5.92 8.17 8.41
C PRO A 108 -5.08 9.45 8.62
N ASP A 109 -5.04 9.97 9.84
CA ASP A 109 -4.17 11.06 10.28
C ASP A 109 -2.67 10.69 10.14
N GLN A 110 -2.30 9.47 10.52
CA GLN A 110 -0.92 8.99 10.40
C GLN A 110 -0.52 8.79 8.93
N ASN A 111 -1.47 8.40 8.07
CA ASN A 111 -1.25 8.39 6.63
C ASN A 111 -0.97 9.81 6.10
N ALA A 112 -1.74 10.80 6.55
CA ALA A 112 -1.54 12.19 6.17
C ALA A 112 -0.17 12.70 6.60
N VAL A 113 0.22 12.50 7.86
CA VAL A 113 1.53 12.90 8.39
C VAL A 113 2.67 12.26 7.61
N ARG A 114 2.57 10.96 7.28
CA ARG A 114 3.60 10.28 6.48
C ARG A 114 3.69 10.82 5.04
N MET A 115 2.55 11.22 4.45
CA MET A 115 2.56 11.92 3.17
C MET A 115 3.27 13.28 3.28
N GLN A 116 3.05 14.05 4.36
CA GLN A 116 3.71 15.34 4.57
C GLN A 116 5.24 15.18 4.68
N ILE A 117 5.71 14.22 5.47
CA ILE A 117 7.15 13.89 5.56
C ILE A 117 7.71 13.51 4.19
N GLY A 118 6.95 12.73 3.42
CA GLY A 118 7.36 12.36 2.07
C GLY A 118 7.39 13.53 1.10
N ALA A 119 6.40 14.40 1.16
CA ALA A 119 6.32 15.61 0.34
C ALA A 119 7.49 16.55 0.65
N GLU A 120 7.82 16.76 1.93
CA GLU A 120 9.00 17.52 2.36
C GLU A 120 10.28 16.94 1.76
N ARG A 121 10.49 15.62 1.88
CA ARG A 121 11.66 14.94 1.32
C ARG A 121 11.79 15.13 -0.20
N MET A 122 10.65 15.17 -0.90
CA MET A 122 10.56 15.31 -2.36
C MET A 122 10.41 16.77 -2.81
N LEU A 123 10.53 17.73 -1.88
CA LEU A 123 10.41 19.17 -2.11
C LEU A 123 9.07 19.54 -2.77
N MET A 124 7.97 19.05 -2.20
CA MET A 124 6.59 19.23 -2.67
C MET A 124 5.75 19.89 -1.56
N PRO A 125 4.78 20.77 -1.90
CA PRO A 125 3.71 21.12 -0.96
C PRO A 125 2.83 19.89 -0.70
N SER A 126 2.23 19.82 0.48
CA SER A 126 1.33 18.72 0.86
C SER A 126 -0.01 19.25 1.37
N PRO A 127 -1.09 18.46 1.22
CA PRO A 127 -2.34 18.75 1.91
C PRO A 127 -2.11 18.81 3.43
N SER A 128 -2.91 19.62 4.12
CA SER A 128 -2.99 19.53 5.59
C SER A 128 -3.53 18.16 6.01
N VAL A 129 -3.31 17.79 7.27
CA VAL A 129 -3.87 16.55 7.83
C VAL A 129 -5.40 16.53 7.66
N ASP A 130 -6.07 17.64 7.93
CA ASP A 130 -7.52 17.77 7.79
C ASP A 130 -7.97 17.61 6.33
N GLN A 131 -7.30 18.27 5.38
CA GLN A 131 -7.62 18.15 3.95
C GLN A 131 -7.47 16.71 3.46
N PHE A 132 -6.41 16.02 3.90
CA PHE A 132 -6.17 14.62 3.54
C PHE A 132 -7.25 13.71 4.14
N VAL A 133 -7.53 13.83 5.44
CA VAL A 133 -8.51 12.98 6.14
C VAL A 133 -9.92 13.22 5.59
N ASP A 134 -10.27 14.46 5.30
CA ASP A 134 -11.54 14.82 4.67
C ASP A 134 -11.69 14.20 3.27
N ALA A 135 -10.66 14.31 2.42
CA ALA A 135 -10.66 13.68 1.10
C ALA A 135 -10.84 12.15 1.16
N VAL A 136 -10.18 11.49 2.12
CA VAL A 136 -10.32 10.04 2.36
C VAL A 136 -11.74 9.69 2.82
N LYS A 137 -12.34 10.48 3.72
CA LYS A 137 -13.74 10.31 4.16
C LYS A 137 -14.71 10.47 3.00
N GLN A 138 -14.57 11.55 2.22
CA GLN A 138 -15.42 11.79 1.05
C GLN A 138 -15.36 10.64 0.06
N ILE A 139 -14.17 10.07 -0.19
CA ILE A 139 -14.03 8.93 -1.11
C ILE A 139 -14.65 7.65 -0.59
N ALA A 140 -14.50 7.37 0.69
CA ALA A 140 -15.14 6.22 1.30
C ALA A 140 -16.67 6.34 1.28
N SER A 141 -17.21 7.53 1.58
CA SER A 141 -18.66 7.80 1.53
C SER A 141 -19.21 7.75 0.10
N ALA A 142 -18.57 8.43 -0.85
CA ALA A 142 -19.02 8.47 -2.24
C ALA A 142 -18.96 7.09 -2.92
N ASN A 143 -18.06 6.21 -2.45
CA ASN A 143 -17.94 4.83 -2.92
C ASN A 143 -18.49 3.81 -1.92
N LYS A 144 -19.44 4.20 -1.06
CA LYS A 144 -19.98 3.32 0.00
C LYS A 144 -20.40 1.96 -0.53
N ARG A 145 -21.10 1.87 -1.68
CA ARG A 145 -21.51 0.58 -2.29
C ARG A 145 -20.36 -0.36 -2.67
N TRP A 146 -19.15 0.18 -2.84
CA TRP A 146 -17.93 -0.58 -3.14
C TRP A 146 -17.18 -1.03 -1.88
N VAL A 147 -17.58 -0.58 -0.68
CA VAL A 147 -17.01 -1.10 0.56
C VAL A 147 -17.58 -2.50 0.81
N PRO A 148 -16.73 -3.55 0.81
CA PRO A 148 -17.19 -4.92 0.97
C PRO A 148 -18.06 -5.12 2.22
N PRO A 149 -18.97 -6.12 2.22
CA PRO A 149 -19.68 -6.53 3.42
C PRO A 149 -18.70 -6.93 4.55
N PRO A 150 -19.14 -6.87 5.82
CA PRO A 150 -18.32 -7.30 6.96
C PRO A 150 -17.71 -8.69 6.74
N GLY A 151 -16.42 -8.84 7.06
CA GLY A 151 -15.68 -10.09 6.89
C GLY A 151 -15.27 -10.43 5.45
N LYS A 152 -15.76 -9.76 4.42
CA LYS A 152 -15.44 -10.08 3.00
C LYS A 152 -14.24 -9.33 2.44
N GLY A 153 -13.85 -8.20 3.04
CA GLY A 153 -12.71 -7.41 2.59
C GLY A 153 -12.78 -5.98 3.07
N SER A 154 -12.12 -5.07 2.34
CA SER A 154 -12.11 -3.64 2.64
C SER A 154 -12.08 -2.81 1.35
N LEU A 155 -12.47 -1.54 1.44
CA LEU A 155 -12.21 -0.59 0.36
C LEU A 155 -10.79 -0.03 0.56
N TYR A 156 -9.86 -0.40 -0.32
CA TYR A 156 -8.51 0.16 -0.31
C TYR A 156 -8.53 1.55 -0.95
N ILE A 157 -8.06 2.55 -0.22
CA ILE A 157 -8.05 3.95 -0.64
C ILE A 157 -6.60 4.34 -0.92
N ARG A 158 -6.37 4.91 -2.11
CA ARG A 158 -5.06 5.29 -2.65
C ARG A 158 -5.00 6.81 -2.88
N PRO A 159 -4.45 7.56 -1.91
CA PRO A 159 -4.02 8.93 -2.12
C PRO A 159 -2.71 8.99 -2.90
N LEU A 160 -2.62 9.89 -3.86
CA LEU A 160 -1.44 10.19 -4.69
C LEU A 160 -1.18 11.69 -4.60
N LEU A 161 0.08 12.09 -4.49
CA LEU A 161 0.52 13.47 -4.62
C LEU A 161 1.63 13.52 -5.69
N MET A 162 1.39 14.31 -6.74
CA MET A 162 2.22 14.32 -7.95
C MET A 162 2.66 15.73 -8.31
N GLY A 163 3.93 15.90 -8.67
CA GLY A 163 4.41 17.09 -9.40
C GLY A 163 3.85 17.07 -10.83
N SER A 164 2.65 17.60 -11.01
CA SER A 164 1.87 17.52 -12.25
C SER A 164 2.21 18.61 -13.27
N GLY A 165 2.82 19.70 -12.82
CA GLY A 165 3.17 20.83 -13.67
C GLY A 165 4.30 20.51 -14.67
N PRO A 166 4.27 21.13 -15.87
CA PRO A 166 5.27 20.90 -16.92
C PRO A 166 6.63 21.50 -16.55
N ILE A 167 7.69 20.70 -16.59
CA ILE A 167 9.07 21.14 -16.34
C ILE A 167 10.11 20.22 -17.01
N LEU A 168 11.08 20.81 -17.71
CA LEU A 168 12.23 20.08 -18.28
C LEU A 168 13.54 20.31 -17.50
N GLY A 169 13.61 21.37 -16.71
CA GLY A 169 14.73 21.59 -15.80
C GLY A 169 14.61 20.68 -14.58
N LEU A 170 15.75 20.26 -14.02
CA LEU A 170 15.77 19.52 -12.76
C LEU A 170 15.50 20.49 -11.60
N ALA A 171 14.22 20.68 -11.28
CA ALA A 171 13.73 21.50 -10.17
C ALA A 171 12.33 21.00 -9.74
N PRO A 172 11.80 21.46 -8.58
CA PRO A 172 10.43 21.15 -8.19
C PRO A 172 9.40 21.57 -9.25
N ALA A 173 8.38 20.74 -9.45
CA ALA A 173 7.30 21.05 -10.37
C ALA A 173 6.60 22.37 -9.99
N PRO A 174 6.12 23.14 -10.98
CA PRO A 174 5.42 24.41 -10.73
C PRO A 174 3.98 24.23 -10.22
N GLU A 175 3.41 23.04 -10.37
CA GLU A 175 2.05 22.69 -9.98
C GLU A 175 1.98 21.26 -9.46
N TYR A 176 1.07 21.01 -8.53
CA TYR A 176 0.88 19.70 -7.92
C TYR A 176 -0.58 19.28 -7.94
N THR A 177 -0.81 17.97 -8.06
CA THR A 177 -2.15 17.39 -8.02
C THR A 177 -2.19 16.30 -6.96
N PHE A 178 -3.14 16.43 -6.02
CA PHE A 178 -3.49 15.41 -5.05
C PHE A 178 -4.75 14.68 -5.54
N ILE A 179 -4.67 13.36 -5.65
CA ILE A 179 -5.76 12.50 -6.14
C ILE A 179 -6.01 11.40 -5.14
N VAL A 180 -7.27 11.07 -4.86
CA VAL A 180 -7.63 9.90 -4.08
C VAL A 180 -8.59 9.05 -4.89
N TYR A 181 -8.24 7.78 -5.10
CA TYR A 181 -9.14 6.79 -5.69
C TYR A 181 -9.28 5.57 -4.78
N ALA A 182 -10.22 4.69 -5.08
CA ALA A 182 -10.49 3.52 -4.29
C ALA A 182 -10.73 2.26 -5.13
N SER A 183 -10.52 1.10 -4.52
CA SER A 183 -10.81 -0.22 -5.08
C SER A 183 -11.20 -1.18 -3.96
N PRO A 184 -12.26 -2.00 -4.12
CA PRO A 184 -12.50 -3.11 -3.21
C PRO A 184 -11.32 -4.09 -3.28
N VAL A 185 -10.91 -4.60 -2.12
CA VAL A 185 -9.87 -5.62 -2.01
C VAL A 185 -10.28 -6.67 -1.00
N GLY A 186 -9.91 -7.92 -1.28
CA GLY A 186 -10.19 -9.03 -0.38
C GLY A 186 -9.29 -9.04 0.85
N ASN A 187 -9.62 -9.92 1.79
CA ASN A 187 -8.72 -10.26 2.89
C ASN A 187 -7.50 -10.99 2.33
N TYR A 188 -6.30 -10.51 2.66
CA TYR A 188 -5.04 -11.07 2.16
C TYR A 188 -4.83 -12.52 2.61
N PHE A 189 -5.39 -12.88 3.77
CA PHE A 189 -5.31 -14.20 4.38
C PHE A 189 -6.71 -14.78 4.59
N LYS A 190 -7.40 -15.08 3.50
CA LYS A 190 -8.53 -16.03 3.53
C LYS A 190 -8.02 -17.40 3.97
N GLU A 191 -8.87 -18.23 4.57
CA GLU A 191 -8.53 -19.61 4.90
C GLU A 191 -7.86 -20.29 3.70
N GLY A 192 -6.68 -20.89 3.90
CA GLY A 192 -5.89 -21.55 2.85
C GLY A 192 -4.80 -20.70 2.17
N VAL A 193 -4.62 -19.42 2.51
CA VAL A 193 -3.46 -18.64 2.03
C VAL A 193 -2.21 -19.06 2.79
N ALA A 194 -1.23 -19.60 2.07
CA ALA A 194 0.04 -20.07 2.62
C ALA A 194 0.85 -18.92 3.26
N ASP A 195 1.57 -19.26 4.32
CA ASP A 195 2.52 -18.36 4.96
C ASP A 195 3.56 -17.85 3.95
N LEU A 196 4.15 -16.68 4.25
CA LEU A 196 5.17 -16.10 3.37
C LEU A 196 6.41 -17.01 3.32
N ASN A 197 6.87 -17.30 2.11
CA ASN A 197 8.16 -17.94 1.85
C ASN A 197 9.13 -16.89 1.29
N LEU A 198 10.09 -16.43 2.08
CA LEU A 198 10.96 -15.32 1.75
C LEU A 198 12.37 -15.77 1.38
N TYR A 199 13.01 -15.02 0.47
CA TYR A 199 14.43 -15.14 0.15
C TYR A 199 15.18 -13.88 0.59
N VAL A 200 16.30 -14.06 1.30
CA VAL A 200 17.18 -12.94 1.65
C VAL A 200 17.98 -12.53 0.41
N GLU A 201 17.80 -11.28 -0.02
CA GLU A 201 18.44 -10.74 -1.22
C GLU A 201 19.83 -10.18 -0.92
N GLU A 202 20.81 -10.65 -1.69
CA GLU A 202 22.25 -10.39 -1.47
C GLU A 202 22.84 -9.47 -2.56
N GLU A 203 22.24 -9.45 -3.75
CA GLU A 203 22.73 -8.70 -4.91
C GLU A 203 22.12 -7.30 -4.96
N TYR A 204 20.80 -7.21 -4.80
CA TYR A 204 20.05 -5.96 -4.91
C TYR A 204 19.78 -5.32 -3.54
N VAL A 205 19.82 -4.00 -3.49
CA VAL A 205 19.48 -3.22 -2.28
C VAL A 205 18.18 -2.47 -2.52
N ARG A 206 17.36 -2.33 -1.47
CA ARG A 206 16.08 -1.60 -1.55
C ARG A 206 16.28 -0.10 -1.45
N ALA A 207 17.11 0.31 -0.50
CA ALA A 207 17.45 1.69 -0.21
C ALA A 207 18.88 1.78 0.33
N ALA A 208 19.43 2.98 0.35
CA ALA A 208 20.74 3.26 0.91
C ALA A 208 20.69 4.50 1.82
N PRO A 209 21.59 4.62 2.82
CA PRO A 209 21.68 5.80 3.67
C PRO A 209 21.79 7.09 2.84
N GLY A 210 21.05 8.13 3.23
CA GLY A 210 20.95 9.39 2.48
C GLY A 210 19.96 9.35 1.30
N GLY A 211 19.42 8.19 0.93
CA GLY A 211 18.40 8.03 -0.10
C GLY A 211 16.99 8.45 0.35
N ALA A 212 15.97 7.96 -0.36
CA ALA A 212 14.56 8.21 -0.07
C ALA A 212 13.84 6.99 0.53
N GLY A 213 14.59 6.00 1.03
CA GLY A 213 14.04 4.71 1.48
C GLY A 213 12.93 4.84 2.53
N GLY A 214 13.12 5.68 3.54
CA GLY A 214 12.14 5.93 4.59
C GLY A 214 10.88 6.69 4.15
N VAL A 215 10.77 7.04 2.86
CA VAL A 215 9.62 7.76 2.30
C VAL A 215 8.82 6.87 1.35
N LYS A 216 7.50 7.05 1.32
CA LYS A 216 6.61 6.34 0.40
C LYS A 216 6.59 6.96 -1.01
N SER A 217 7.78 7.13 -1.57
CA SER A 217 8.01 7.71 -2.90
C SER A 217 7.84 6.66 -3.99
N ILE A 218 7.33 7.09 -5.15
CA ILE A 218 7.22 6.23 -6.35
C ILE A 218 8.59 5.73 -6.84
N THR A 219 9.67 6.46 -6.53
CA THR A 219 11.05 6.11 -6.93
C THR A 219 11.56 4.84 -6.25
N ASN A 220 10.95 4.40 -5.15
CA ASN A 220 11.46 3.29 -4.34
C ASN A 220 10.95 1.91 -4.79
N TYR A 221 9.90 1.86 -5.62
CA TYR A 221 9.21 0.62 -5.94
C TYR A 221 9.59 0.04 -7.31
N ALA A 222 9.93 0.88 -8.29
CA ALA A 222 10.40 0.40 -9.59
C ALA A 222 11.76 -0.33 -9.52
N PRO A 223 12.78 0.15 -8.77
CA PRO A 223 14.10 -0.50 -8.72
C PRO A 223 14.07 -1.94 -8.19
N VAL A 224 13.14 -2.26 -7.30
CA VAL A 224 13.05 -3.59 -6.65
C VAL A 224 12.39 -4.66 -7.53
N LEU A 225 11.70 -4.29 -8.62
CA LEU A 225 10.91 -5.21 -9.43
C LEU A 225 11.74 -6.33 -10.07
N LYS A 226 12.99 -6.05 -10.46
CA LYS A 226 13.87 -7.06 -11.07
C LYS A 226 14.21 -8.16 -10.06
N ALA A 227 14.62 -7.77 -8.85
CA ALA A 227 14.90 -8.69 -7.76
C ALA A 227 13.64 -9.51 -7.44
N LEU A 228 12.51 -8.83 -7.23
CA LEU A 228 11.24 -9.48 -6.88
C LEU A 228 10.82 -10.53 -7.92
N ARG A 229 10.94 -10.21 -9.22
CA ARG A 229 10.66 -11.17 -10.31
C ARG A 229 11.57 -12.40 -10.24
N ARG A 230 12.87 -12.21 -9.97
CA ARG A 230 13.83 -13.31 -9.82
C ARG A 230 13.45 -14.21 -8.65
N ALA A 231 13.11 -13.65 -7.49
CA ALA A 231 12.69 -14.42 -6.32
C ALA A 231 11.40 -15.22 -6.61
N LYS A 232 10.39 -14.58 -7.22
CA LYS A 232 9.15 -15.27 -7.62
C LYS A 232 9.39 -16.40 -8.62
N SER A 233 10.29 -16.23 -9.58
CA SER A 233 10.64 -17.29 -10.54
C SER A 233 11.29 -18.52 -9.88
N ARG A 234 11.79 -18.38 -8.65
CA ARG A 234 12.38 -19.46 -7.84
C ARG A 234 11.40 -20.02 -6.80
N GLY A 235 10.13 -19.60 -6.81
CA GLY A 235 9.09 -20.10 -5.89
C GLY A 235 9.01 -19.37 -4.54
N PHE A 236 9.67 -18.22 -4.39
CA PHE A 236 9.51 -17.37 -3.21
C PHE A 236 8.33 -16.41 -3.37
N SER A 237 7.63 -16.13 -2.27
CA SER A 237 6.50 -15.20 -2.23
C SER A 237 6.97 -13.75 -2.35
N ASP A 238 8.06 -13.42 -1.66
CA ASP A 238 8.68 -12.09 -1.63
C ASP A 238 10.17 -12.19 -1.25
N ILE A 239 10.83 -11.04 -1.15
CA ILE A 239 12.24 -10.84 -0.79
C ILE A 239 12.32 -10.23 0.60
N LEU A 240 13.40 -10.55 1.32
CA LEU A 240 13.85 -9.84 2.50
C LEU A 240 15.18 -9.12 2.18
N TYR A 241 15.18 -7.79 2.26
CA TYR A 241 16.35 -6.98 1.93
C TYR A 241 17.32 -6.85 3.12
N LEU A 242 18.61 -6.78 2.78
CA LEU A 242 19.67 -6.41 3.70
C LEU A 242 20.12 -4.96 3.47
N ASP A 243 20.74 -4.39 4.51
CA ASP A 243 21.28 -3.05 4.48
C ASP A 243 22.33 -2.87 3.36
N ALA A 244 22.29 -1.72 2.68
CA ALA A 244 23.14 -1.50 1.51
C ALA A 244 24.64 -1.43 1.79
N VAL A 245 25.05 -1.22 3.05
CA VAL A 245 26.44 -0.93 3.42
C VAL A 245 27.17 -2.19 3.84
N LYS A 246 26.62 -2.88 4.85
CA LYS A 246 27.23 -4.04 5.50
C LYS A 246 26.62 -5.36 5.02
N LYS A 247 25.49 -5.32 4.30
CA LYS A 247 24.78 -6.48 3.72
C LYS A 247 24.60 -7.61 4.73
N LYS A 248 24.17 -7.27 5.94
CA LYS A 248 23.99 -8.25 7.03
C LYS A 248 22.90 -7.91 8.02
N TYR A 249 22.39 -6.67 7.99
CA TYR A 249 21.26 -6.27 8.81
C TYR A 249 20.00 -6.25 7.97
N LEU A 250 18.91 -6.78 8.52
CA LEU A 250 17.61 -6.74 7.87
C LEU A 250 17.13 -5.30 7.69
N GLU A 251 16.46 -5.06 6.55
CA GLU A 251 15.67 -3.86 6.31
C GLU A 251 14.17 -4.18 6.24
N GLU A 252 13.65 -4.41 5.04
CA GLU A 252 12.22 -4.64 4.79
C GLU A 252 12.06 -5.80 3.82
N ALA A 253 10.85 -6.35 3.76
CA ALA A 253 10.43 -7.06 2.56
C ALA A 253 9.96 -6.05 1.49
N SER A 254 9.68 -6.48 0.25
CA SER A 254 9.50 -5.55 -0.89
C SER A 254 8.46 -4.45 -0.66
N SER A 255 7.44 -4.71 0.17
CA SER A 255 6.40 -3.71 0.48
C SER A 255 5.87 -3.76 1.92
N CYS A 256 6.59 -4.41 2.83
CA CYS A 256 6.19 -4.58 4.22
C CYS A 256 7.39 -4.58 5.18
N ASN A 257 7.15 -4.07 6.38
CA ASN A 257 8.13 -4.13 7.46
C ASN A 257 8.23 -5.56 8.01
N VAL A 258 9.35 -5.91 8.63
CA VAL A 258 9.62 -7.24 9.19
C VAL A 258 9.82 -7.18 10.71
N PHE A 259 9.37 -8.22 11.40
CA PHE A 259 9.53 -8.42 12.84
C PHE A 259 10.08 -9.82 13.11
N VAL A 260 10.93 -9.91 14.14
CA VAL A 260 11.61 -11.14 14.55
C VAL A 260 11.31 -11.38 16.03
N VAL A 261 10.76 -12.55 16.35
CA VAL A 261 10.38 -12.93 17.72
C VAL A 261 11.39 -13.92 18.29
N LYS A 262 11.85 -13.64 19.52
CA LYS A 262 12.62 -14.58 20.34
C LYS A 262 12.14 -14.52 21.78
N GLY A 263 11.50 -15.59 22.25
CA GLY A 263 10.85 -15.63 23.56
C GLY A 263 9.81 -14.51 23.72
N ARG A 264 10.02 -13.61 24.69
CA ARG A 264 9.14 -12.45 24.95
C ARG A 264 9.65 -11.15 24.32
N THR A 265 10.67 -11.21 23.47
CA THR A 265 11.23 -10.05 22.78
C THR A 265 10.84 -10.05 21.32
N ILE A 266 10.33 -8.92 20.84
CA ILE A 266 9.99 -8.68 19.43
C ILE A 266 10.93 -7.59 18.92
N SER A 267 11.79 -7.93 17.97
CA SER A 267 12.74 -7.00 17.35
C SER A 267 12.30 -6.60 15.94
N THR A 268 12.56 -5.36 15.56
CA THR A 268 12.33 -4.87 14.19
C THR A 268 13.41 -3.84 13.81
N PRO A 269 13.80 -3.76 12.52
CA PRO A 269 14.70 -2.71 12.03
C PRO A 269 14.22 -1.30 12.42
N ALA A 270 15.11 -0.49 13.00
CA ALA A 270 14.81 0.89 13.37
C ALA A 270 14.57 1.78 12.15
N THR A 271 13.70 2.79 12.26
CA THR A 271 13.24 3.58 11.11
C THR A 271 14.11 4.75 10.68
N SER A 272 15.29 4.89 11.29
CA SER A 272 16.23 5.96 10.96
C SER A 272 16.89 5.73 9.59
N GLY A 273 16.25 6.24 8.53
CA GLY A 273 16.85 6.42 7.21
C GLY A 273 16.23 5.56 6.11
N THR A 274 16.60 4.28 6.06
CA THR A 274 16.27 3.39 4.93
C THR A 274 15.00 2.57 5.10
N ILE A 275 14.33 2.65 6.25
CA ILE A 275 13.11 1.85 6.52
C ILE A 275 11.89 2.75 6.49
N LEU A 276 10.86 2.37 5.76
CA LEU A 276 9.59 3.09 5.75
C LEU A 276 8.89 2.95 7.11
N GLU A 277 8.48 4.08 7.68
CA GLU A 277 7.69 4.12 8.92
C GLU A 277 6.26 3.60 8.67
N GLY A 278 6.09 2.28 8.76
CA GLY A 278 4.81 1.61 8.60
C GLY A 278 3.82 1.99 9.71
N ILE A 279 2.61 2.40 9.34
CA ILE A 279 1.54 2.65 10.33
C ILE A 279 1.11 1.33 10.99
N THR A 280 1.04 0.24 10.23
CA THR A 280 0.80 -1.11 10.77
C THR A 280 1.94 -1.54 11.69
N ARG A 281 3.21 -1.30 11.31
CA ARG A 281 4.38 -1.53 12.15
C ARG A 281 4.24 -0.82 13.50
N LYS A 282 3.98 0.50 13.48
CA LYS A 282 3.77 1.32 14.68
C LYS A 282 2.64 0.76 15.56
N SER A 283 1.48 0.49 14.98
CA SER A 283 0.33 -0.07 15.72
C SER A 283 0.62 -1.45 16.33
N VAL A 284 1.30 -2.33 15.60
CA VAL A 284 1.63 -3.68 16.10
C VAL A 284 2.63 -3.62 17.26
N MET A 285 3.60 -2.70 17.22
CA MET A 285 4.50 -2.47 18.35
C MET A 285 3.78 -1.98 19.61
N GLU A 286 2.81 -1.07 19.44
CA GLU A 286 1.98 -0.58 20.55
C GLU A 286 1.12 -1.73 21.12
N ILE A 287 0.45 -2.51 20.28
CA ILE A 287 -0.34 -3.68 20.69
C ILE A 287 0.53 -4.72 21.41
N ALA A 288 1.72 -5.03 20.87
CA ALA A 288 2.63 -6.00 21.47
C ALA A 288 3.10 -5.57 22.86
N SER A 289 3.40 -4.27 23.03
CA SER A 289 3.77 -3.71 24.32
C SER A 289 2.63 -3.83 25.34
N ASP A 290 1.39 -3.56 24.93
CA ASP A 290 0.20 -3.71 25.78
C ASP A 290 -0.01 -5.18 26.22
N GLN A 291 0.43 -6.16 25.42
CA GLN A 291 0.42 -7.59 25.73
C GLN A 291 1.65 -8.07 26.51
N GLY A 292 2.50 -7.14 26.96
CA GLY A 292 3.67 -7.41 27.79
C GLY A 292 4.85 -8.04 27.06
N TYR A 293 4.95 -7.88 25.73
CA TYR A 293 6.17 -8.19 25.00
C TYR A 293 7.16 -7.02 25.11
N GLN A 294 8.46 -7.35 25.14
CA GLN A 294 9.51 -6.36 25.02
C GLN A 294 9.72 -6.05 23.53
N VAL A 295 9.31 -4.86 23.09
CA VAL A 295 9.50 -4.42 21.70
C VAL A 295 10.80 -3.63 21.59
N VAL A 296 11.67 -4.02 20.65
CA VAL A 296 12.99 -3.42 20.45
C VAL A 296 13.19 -3.00 19.00
N GLU A 297 13.38 -1.70 18.80
CA GLU A 297 13.83 -1.15 17.52
C GLU A 297 15.36 -1.15 17.49
N LYS A 298 15.97 -1.96 16.62
CA LYS A 298 17.42 -2.08 16.50
C LYS A 298 17.84 -2.54 15.11
N ALA A 299 19.13 -2.46 14.80
CA ALA A 299 19.68 -3.21 13.68
C ALA A 299 19.56 -4.71 13.99
N VAL A 300 18.86 -5.46 13.13
CA VAL A 300 18.61 -6.90 13.31
C VAL A 300 19.55 -7.66 12.39
N HIS A 301 20.50 -8.43 12.94
CA HIS A 301 21.42 -9.21 12.11
C HIS A 301 20.68 -10.38 11.44
N VAL A 302 21.06 -10.76 10.22
CA VAL A 302 20.45 -11.89 9.49
C VAL A 302 20.47 -13.18 10.31
N ASP A 303 21.52 -13.41 11.10
CA ASP A 303 21.62 -14.58 11.99
C ASP A 303 20.54 -14.61 13.08
N GLU A 304 20.06 -13.45 13.55
CA GLU A 304 18.95 -13.41 14.53
C GLU A 304 17.67 -13.99 13.93
N VAL A 305 17.46 -13.75 12.64
CA VAL A 305 16.33 -14.23 11.86
C VAL A 305 16.43 -15.74 11.66
N MET A 306 17.64 -16.24 11.36
CA MET A 306 17.89 -17.66 11.17
C MET A 306 17.73 -18.48 12.46
N ASN A 307 17.70 -17.81 13.62
CA ASN A 307 17.55 -18.44 14.95
C ASN A 307 16.28 -17.99 15.68
N ALA A 308 15.37 -17.30 15.00
CA ALA A 308 14.13 -16.77 15.57
C ALA A 308 13.11 -17.89 15.85
N ASP A 309 12.21 -17.63 16.80
CA ASP A 309 11.09 -18.54 17.08
C ASP A 309 9.96 -18.29 16.06
N GLU A 310 9.75 -17.02 15.71
CA GLU A 310 8.73 -16.59 14.74
C GLU A 310 9.22 -15.36 13.96
N VAL A 311 8.78 -15.24 12.71
CA VAL A 311 8.97 -14.04 11.89
C VAL A 311 7.63 -13.65 11.26
N PHE A 312 7.33 -12.37 11.24
CA PHE A 312 6.14 -11.86 10.57
C PHE A 312 6.39 -10.53 9.88
N CYS A 313 5.58 -10.24 8.87
CA CYS A 313 5.60 -8.99 8.12
C CYS A 313 4.37 -8.13 8.43
N THR A 314 4.49 -6.81 8.27
CA THR A 314 3.38 -5.88 8.46
C THR A 314 3.26 -4.84 7.35
N GLY A 315 2.02 -4.49 6.99
CA GLY A 315 1.74 -3.40 6.05
C GLY A 315 0.25 -3.29 5.74
N THR A 316 -0.21 -2.16 5.20
CA THR A 316 -1.66 -1.93 4.96
C THR A 316 -2.29 -3.02 4.11
N ALA A 317 -1.61 -3.48 3.05
CA ALA A 317 -2.14 -4.49 2.14
C ALA A 317 -2.25 -5.86 2.83
N VAL A 318 -1.14 -6.31 3.44
CA VAL A 318 -1.00 -7.65 4.03
C VAL A 318 -1.57 -7.77 5.44
N GLY A 319 -1.72 -6.67 6.19
CA GLY A 319 -2.07 -6.70 7.61
C GLY A 319 -0.86 -7.11 8.45
N VAL A 320 -1.02 -8.17 9.26
CA VAL A 320 0.06 -8.87 9.97
C VAL A 320 0.15 -10.27 9.37
N ALA A 321 1.30 -10.60 8.81
CA ALA A 321 1.50 -11.70 7.89
C ALA A 321 2.54 -12.69 8.43
N PRO A 322 2.20 -13.95 8.70
CA PRO A 322 3.18 -14.93 9.14
C PRO A 322 4.20 -15.23 8.04
N VAL A 323 5.45 -15.44 8.43
CA VAL A 323 6.50 -15.95 7.56
C VAL A 323 6.75 -17.40 7.94
N GLY A 324 6.42 -18.32 7.04
CA GLY A 324 6.56 -19.75 7.28
C GLY A 324 7.97 -20.23 7.06
N THR A 325 8.68 -19.68 6.05
CA THR A 325 10.09 -20.01 5.82
C THR A 325 10.90 -18.84 5.30
N ILE A 326 12.17 -18.75 5.72
CA ILE A 326 13.19 -17.87 5.13
C ILE A 326 14.33 -18.71 4.59
N THR A 327 14.78 -18.38 3.39
CA THR A 327 16.01 -18.94 2.79
C THR A 327 17.07 -17.86 2.68
N TYR A 328 18.22 -18.10 3.29
CA TYR A 328 19.42 -17.27 3.16
C TYR A 328 20.57 -18.15 2.69
N GLN A 329 21.18 -17.78 1.56
CA GLN A 329 22.15 -18.62 0.86
C GLN A 329 21.53 -20.01 0.61
N ASP A 330 22.23 -21.09 0.98
CA ASP A 330 21.76 -22.47 0.82
C ASP A 330 21.03 -23.01 2.06
N LYS A 331 20.73 -22.15 3.05
CA LYS A 331 20.08 -22.53 4.31
C LYS A 331 18.65 -22.04 4.35
N ARG A 332 17.72 -22.98 4.52
CA ARG A 332 16.30 -22.70 4.74
C ARG A 332 15.93 -22.98 6.19
N VAL A 333 15.26 -22.02 6.82
CA VAL A 333 14.69 -22.13 8.17
C VAL A 333 13.18 -22.02 8.06
N GLY A 334 12.48 -22.84 8.83
CA GLY A 334 11.03 -22.76 9.01
C GLY A 334 10.69 -22.23 10.40
N TYR A 335 9.55 -21.56 10.50
CA TYR A 335 9.05 -20.96 11.74
C TYR A 335 7.71 -21.60 12.11
N GLU A 336 7.40 -21.61 13.40
CA GLU A 336 6.07 -22.02 13.85
C GLU A 336 5.04 -20.96 13.48
N THR A 337 3.94 -21.40 12.87
CA THR A 337 2.80 -20.55 12.53
C THR A 337 1.52 -21.18 13.08
N GLY A 338 0.42 -20.41 13.12
CA GLY A 338 -0.88 -20.89 13.57
C GLY A 338 -1.51 -20.04 14.67
N ASP A 339 -2.60 -20.54 15.24
CA ASP A 339 -3.51 -19.74 16.07
C ASP A 339 -2.88 -19.22 17.37
N GLU A 340 -1.92 -19.97 17.92
CA GLU A 340 -1.22 -19.61 19.15
C GLU A 340 0.01 -18.71 18.93
N SER A 341 0.38 -18.44 17.68
CA SER A 341 1.53 -17.60 17.33
C SER A 341 1.36 -16.15 17.82
N VAL A 342 2.49 -15.46 18.01
CA VAL A 342 2.52 -14.04 18.34
C VAL A 342 1.88 -13.24 17.20
N CYS A 343 2.20 -13.55 15.95
CA CYS A 343 1.62 -12.94 14.76
C CYS A 343 0.08 -13.00 14.79
N GLN A 344 -0.51 -14.17 15.06
CA GLN A 344 -1.96 -14.30 15.05
C GLN A 344 -2.62 -13.54 16.20
N LYS A 345 -2.02 -13.53 17.39
CA LYS A 345 -2.49 -12.74 18.55
C LYS A 345 -2.49 -11.24 18.23
N LEU A 346 -1.41 -10.73 17.65
CA LEU A 346 -1.28 -9.33 17.25
C LEU A 346 -2.23 -8.98 16.09
N ARG A 347 -2.37 -9.89 15.11
CA ARG A 347 -3.30 -9.74 13.98
C ARG A 347 -4.75 -9.63 14.47
N SER A 348 -5.15 -10.50 15.39
CA SER A 348 -6.53 -10.55 15.89
C SER A 348 -6.92 -9.23 16.56
N VAL A 349 -6.03 -8.65 17.38
CA VAL A 349 -6.28 -7.34 18.00
C VAL A 349 -6.33 -6.23 16.95
N LEU A 350 -5.39 -6.20 16.00
CA LEU A 350 -5.37 -5.18 14.95
C LEU A 350 -6.64 -5.22 14.08
N VAL A 351 -7.04 -6.41 13.62
CA VAL A 351 -8.26 -6.60 12.81
C VAL A 351 -9.50 -6.26 13.64
N GLY A 352 -9.54 -6.64 14.92
CA GLY A 352 -10.65 -6.32 15.79
C GLY A 352 -10.84 -4.80 15.98
N LEU A 353 -9.75 -4.04 16.11
CA LEU A 353 -9.80 -2.58 16.10
C LEU A 353 -10.29 -2.04 14.74
N GLN A 354 -9.73 -2.52 13.63
CA GLN A 354 -10.07 -2.07 12.28
C GLN A 354 -11.53 -2.34 11.89
N THR A 355 -12.11 -3.42 12.40
CA THR A 355 -13.52 -3.80 12.17
C THR A 355 -14.45 -3.28 13.26
N GLY A 356 -13.90 -2.72 14.33
CA GLY A 356 -14.64 -2.18 15.47
C GLY A 356 -15.36 -3.23 16.30
N THR A 357 -14.84 -4.47 16.34
CA THR A 357 -15.23 -5.53 17.28
C THR A 357 -14.47 -5.44 18.60
N ILE A 358 -13.32 -4.76 18.61
CA ILE A 358 -12.58 -4.35 19.80
C ILE A 358 -12.72 -2.84 19.95
N GLU A 359 -12.92 -2.38 21.19
CA GLU A 359 -13.00 -0.96 21.53
C GLU A 359 -11.67 -0.26 21.25
N ASP A 360 -11.75 0.90 20.60
CA ASP A 360 -10.58 1.73 20.33
C ASP A 360 -10.29 2.68 21.50
N THR A 361 -9.37 2.26 22.36
CA THR A 361 -8.92 3.05 23.52
C THR A 361 -7.79 4.04 23.18
N LYS A 362 -7.26 4.00 21.95
CA LYS A 362 -6.10 4.80 21.53
C LYS A 362 -6.44 5.88 20.49
N GLY A 363 -7.72 6.00 20.12
CA GLY A 363 -8.18 6.99 19.13
C GLY A 363 -7.64 6.72 17.71
N TRP A 364 -7.41 5.46 17.37
CA TRP A 364 -6.94 5.04 16.05
C TRP A 364 -8.04 4.96 14.99
N ILE A 365 -9.30 4.90 15.40
CA ILE A 365 -10.45 4.69 14.51
C ILE A 365 -11.17 6.01 14.27
N THR A 366 -11.26 6.36 12.99
CA THR A 366 -12.08 7.48 12.53
C THR A 366 -13.37 6.92 11.91
N CYS A 367 -14.52 7.24 12.52
CA CYS A 367 -15.82 6.92 11.93
C CYS A 367 -16.16 7.88 10.80
N ILE A 368 -16.79 7.36 9.76
CA ILE A 368 -17.38 8.14 8.68
C ILE A 368 -18.89 8.15 8.92
N ASN A 369 -19.45 9.34 9.08
CA ASN A 369 -20.86 9.55 9.38
C ASN A 369 -21.70 9.50 8.11
#